data_AF-A0A183U7M3-F1
#
_entry.id   AF-A0A183U7M3-F1
#
_cell.length_a   1.000
_cell.length_b   1.000
_cell.length_c   1.000
_cell.angle_alpha   90.00
_cell.angle_beta   90.00
_cell.angle_gamma   90.00
#
_symmetry.space_group_name_H-M   'P 1'
#
loop_
_entity.id
_entity.type
_entity.pdbx_description
1 polymer ?
#
loop_
_entity_poly.entity_id
_entity_poly.type
_entity_poly.pdbx_seq_one_letter_code
_entity_poly.pdbx_strand_id
1 'polypeptide(L)'
;MLWLEIGSMSLPERKLLFSVDSQDASQVARILVHSVRCSTELQQLVAVMPNWGTHMQLQIEYLRRKYHWLDNIAVPRVENFLIKGHTN
;
A
#
# COMPACT_ATOMS: atom_id res chain seq x y z
N MET A 1 -2.98 15.29 -0.38
CA MET A 1 -3.27 13.82 -0.45
C MET A 1 -2.78 13.20 0.84
N LEU A 2 -3.54 12.29 1.48
CA LEU A 2 -3.28 11.78 2.83
C LEU A 2 -1.80 11.44 3.11
N TRP A 3 -1.15 10.67 2.23
CA TRP A 3 0.23 10.22 2.42
C TRP A 3 1.26 11.36 2.39
N LEU A 4 1.01 12.41 1.62
CA LEU A 4 1.87 13.59 1.61
C LEU A 4 1.78 14.35 2.93
N GLU A 5 0.57 14.50 3.48
CA GLU A 5 0.37 15.15 4.79
C GLU A 5 1.07 14.35 5.89
N ILE A 6 0.89 13.02 5.92
CA ILE A 6 1.60 12.15 6.86
C ILE A 6 3.12 12.24 6.65
N GLY A 7 3.58 12.34 5.40
CA GLY A 7 5.00 12.51 5.07
C GLY A 7 5.61 13.81 5.60
N SER A 8 4.80 14.84 5.83
CA SER A 8 5.23 16.13 6.40
C SER A 8 5.43 16.08 7.92
N MET A 9 4.87 15.06 8.59
CA MET A 9 5.07 14.84 10.02
C MET A 9 6.54 14.53 10.33
N SER A 10 6.96 14.84 11.54
CA SER A 10 8.32 14.50 12.00
C SER A 10 8.54 12.98 11.96
N LEU A 11 9.80 12.56 11.85
CA LEU A 11 10.13 11.14 11.82
C LEU A 11 9.64 10.38 13.08
N PRO A 12 9.77 10.92 14.31
CA PRO A 12 9.23 10.26 15.51
C PRO A 12 7.71 10.07 15.46
N GLU A 13 6.96 11.07 14.98
CA GLU A 13 5.49 10.96 14.88
C GLU A 13 5.08 9.88 13.88
N ARG A 14 5.77 9.79 12.73
CA ARG A 14 5.51 8.73 11.76
C ARG A 14 5.87 7.35 12.31
N LYS A 15 7.01 7.23 12.99
CA LYS A 15 7.41 5.98 13.67
C LYS A 15 6.37 5.52 14.69
N LEU A 16 5.82 6.46 15.46
CA LEU A 16 4.76 6.19 16.43
C LEU A 16 3.47 5.74 15.72
N LEU A 17 3.02 6.50 14.72
CA LEU A 17 1.80 6.24 13.95
C LEU A 17 1.79 4.83 13.33
N PHE A 18 2.92 4.43 12.74
CA PHE A 18 3.07 3.14 12.09
C PHE A 18 3.61 2.03 13.00
N SER A 19 3.92 2.36 14.25
CA SER A 19 4.49 1.44 15.24
C SER A 19 5.72 0.68 14.71
N VAL A 20 6.59 1.37 13.96
CA VAL A 20 7.70 0.74 13.19
C VAL A 20 8.75 0.08 14.09
N ASP A 21 8.97 0.64 15.27
CA ASP A 21 9.96 0.14 16.24
C ASP A 21 9.36 -0.93 17.19
N SER A 22 8.08 -1.27 17.02
CA SER A 22 7.40 -2.32 17.81
C SER A 22 7.73 -3.71 17.29
N GLN A 23 7.74 -4.70 18.17
CA GLN A 23 7.87 -6.12 17.80
C GLN A 23 6.66 -6.62 16.99
N ASP A 24 5.53 -5.91 17.07
CA ASP A 24 4.36 -6.20 16.26
C ASP A 24 3.80 -4.92 15.62
N ALA A 25 3.34 -5.06 14.37
CA ALA A 25 2.59 -4.00 13.70
C ALA A 25 1.22 -3.84 14.38
N SER A 26 0.99 -2.66 14.97
CA SER A 26 -0.30 -2.38 15.61
C SER A 26 -1.46 -2.52 14.60
N GLN A 27 -2.62 -2.95 15.08
CA GLN A 27 -3.80 -3.13 14.22
C GLN A 27 -4.16 -1.84 13.48
N VAL A 28 -4.01 -0.69 14.15
CA VAL A 28 -4.25 0.63 13.56
C VAL A 28 -3.27 0.91 12.42
N ALA A 29 -1.96 0.67 12.63
CA ALA A 29 -0.96 0.86 11.59
C ALA A 29 -1.23 -0.05 10.38
N ARG A 30 -1.64 -1.30 10.61
CA ARG A 30 -2.04 -2.23 9.54
C ARG A 30 -3.26 -1.73 8.77
N ILE A 31 -4.32 -1.31 9.45
CA ILE A 31 -5.52 -0.76 8.80
C ILE A 31 -5.13 0.44 7.94
N LEU A 32 -4.31 1.34 8.48
CA LEU A 32 -3.84 2.52 7.76
C LEU A 32 -3.08 2.12 6.50
N VAL A 33 -2.05 1.27 6.60
CA VAL A 33 -1.24 0.82 5.45
C VAL A 33 -2.09 0.11 4.39
N HIS A 34 -3.06 -0.72 4.80
CA HIS A 34 -3.94 -1.44 3.87
C HIS A 34 -5.08 -0.58 3.29
N SER A 35 -5.26 0.67 3.75
CA SER A 35 -6.23 1.61 3.17
C SER A 35 -5.81 2.18 1.81
N VAL A 36 -4.55 1.97 1.41
CA VAL A 36 -4.03 2.34 0.09
C VAL A 36 -4.87 1.71 -1.02
N ARG A 37 -5.15 2.44 -2.11
CA ARG A 37 -6.16 2.02 -3.10
C ARG A 37 -5.59 1.62 -4.46
N CYS A 38 -4.36 2.00 -4.77
CA CYS A 38 -3.72 1.69 -6.05
C CYS A 38 -2.19 1.73 -5.96
N SER A 39 -1.51 1.30 -7.02
CA SER A 39 -0.05 1.33 -7.14
C SER A 39 0.55 2.73 -6.92
N THR A 40 -0.09 3.78 -7.44
CA THR A 40 0.38 5.17 -7.28
C THR A 40 0.32 5.61 -5.82
N GLU A 41 -0.78 5.34 -5.12
CA GLU A 41 -0.88 5.65 -3.68
C GLU A 41 0.10 4.79 -2.87
N LEU A 42 0.39 3.55 -3.29
CA LEU A 42 1.38 2.71 -2.61
C LEU A 42 2.80 3.28 -2.74
N GLN A 43 3.16 3.86 -3.87
CA GLN A 43 4.45 4.55 -4.02
C GLN A 43 4.56 5.75 -3.07
N GLN A 44 3.48 6.53 -2.93
CA GLN A 44 3.42 7.64 -1.98
C GLN A 44 3.55 7.12 -0.54
N LEU A 45 2.80 6.07 -0.18
CA LEU A 45 2.89 5.43 1.14
C LEU A 45 4.33 5.00 1.42
N VAL A 46 4.99 4.26 0.53
CA VAL A 46 6.36 3.77 0.74
C VAL A 46 7.32 4.91 1.05
N ALA A 47 7.16 6.07 0.40
CA ALA A 47 7.99 7.25 0.63
C ALA A 47 7.75 7.94 1.99
N VAL A 48 6.66 7.62 2.70
CA VAL A 48 6.34 8.19 4.02
C VAL A 48 7.37 7.80 5.06
N MET A 49 8.02 6.64 4.96
CA MET A 49 9.03 6.22 5.93
C MET A 49 10.33 5.81 5.24
N PRO A 50 11.50 6.24 5.76
CA PRO A 50 12.79 5.81 5.23
C PRO A 50 13.07 4.33 5.52
N ASN A 51 12.51 3.80 6.61
CA ASN A 51 12.60 2.40 6.99
C ASN A 51 11.29 1.98 7.66
N TRP A 52 10.70 0.88 7.20
CA TRP A 52 9.43 0.34 7.66
C TRP A 52 9.57 -0.70 8.78
N GLY A 53 10.80 -1.12 9.11
CA GLY A 53 11.02 -2.23 10.04
C GLY A 53 10.51 -3.57 9.48
N THR A 54 10.88 -4.67 10.12
CA THR A 54 10.64 -6.02 9.57
C THR A 54 9.15 -6.31 9.37
N HIS A 55 8.32 -6.03 10.38
CA HIS A 55 6.90 -6.42 10.35
C HIS A 55 6.07 -5.57 9.38
N MET A 56 6.31 -4.26 9.31
CA MET A 56 5.57 -3.42 8.36
C MET A 56 6.10 -3.59 6.94
N GLN A 57 7.40 -3.88 6.75
CA GLN A 57 7.93 -4.22 5.43
C GLN A 57 7.18 -5.41 4.82
N LEU A 58 6.83 -6.42 5.61
CA LEU A 58 6.01 -7.54 5.13
C LEU A 58 4.63 -7.09 4.63
N GLN A 59 4.00 -6.12 5.30
CA GLN A 59 2.71 -5.57 4.85
C GLN A 59 2.87 -4.78 3.54
N ILE A 60 3.93 -3.98 3.42
CA ILE A 60 4.26 -3.24 2.20
C ILE A 60 4.52 -4.21 1.03
N GLU A 61 5.28 -5.28 1.24
CA GLU A 61 5.55 -6.29 0.21
C GLU A 61 4.28 -7.02 -0.23
N TYR A 62 3.40 -7.35 0.71
CA TYR A 62 2.08 -7.91 0.37
C TYR A 62 1.30 -6.96 -0.55
N LEU A 63 1.24 -5.66 -0.21
CA LEU A 63 0.54 -4.66 -1.03
C LEU A 63 1.17 -4.50 -2.40
N ARG A 64 2.50 -4.48 -2.51
CA ARG A 64 3.22 -4.44 -3.79
C ARG A 64 2.79 -5.60 -4.70
N ARG A 65 2.78 -6.83 -4.17
CA ARG A 65 2.35 -8.01 -4.92
C ARG A 65 0.87 -7.95 -5.30
N LYS A 66 0.01 -7.52 -4.37
CA LYS A 66 -1.44 -7.36 -4.59
C LYS A 66 -1.69 -6.41 -5.76
N TYR A 67 -1.14 -5.20 -5.73
CA TYR A 67 -1.38 -4.21 -6.78
C TYR A 67 -0.69 -4.58 -8.08
N HIS A 68 0.51 -5.16 -8.05
CA HIS A 68 1.12 -5.71 -9.25
C HIS A 68 0.23 -6.76 -9.93
N TRP A 69 -0.36 -7.68 -9.16
CA TRP A 69 -1.27 -8.68 -9.69
C TRP A 69 -2.57 -8.05 -10.21
N LEU A 70 -3.14 -7.09 -9.50
CA LEU A 70 -4.34 -6.38 -9.96
C LEU A 70 -4.09 -5.68 -11.30
N ASP A 71 -3.02 -4.90 -11.39
CA ASP A 71 -2.73 -4.06 -12.55
C ASP A 71 -2.33 -4.88 -13.79
N ASN A 72 -1.57 -5.97 -13.61
CA ASN A 72 -1.01 -6.71 -14.74
C ASN A 72 -1.81 -7.97 -15.11
N ILE A 73 -2.62 -8.51 -14.20
CA ILE A 73 -3.32 -9.78 -14.40
C ILE A 73 -4.82 -9.61 -14.28
N ALA A 74 -5.32 -9.12 -13.14
CA ALA A 74 -6.76 -9.12 -12.86
C ALA A 74 -7.53 -8.14 -13.73
N VAL A 75 -7.11 -6.87 -13.74
CA VAL A 75 -7.77 -5.80 -14.51
C VAL A 75 -7.73 -6.10 -16.01
N PRO A 76 -6.57 -6.38 -16.63
CA PRO A 76 -6.53 -6.68 -18.06
C PRO A 76 -7.35 -7.90 -18.44
N ARG A 77 -7.41 -8.92 -17.59
CA ARG A 77 -8.23 -10.12 -17.85
C ARG A 77 -9.72 -9.80 -17.85
N VAL A 78 -10.19 -9.01 -16.89
CA VAL A 78 -11.59 -8.59 -16.81
C VAL A 78 -11.95 -7.68 -17.98
N GLU A 79 -11.11 -6.69 -18.29
CA GLU A 79 -11.32 -5.80 -19.43
C GLU A 79 -11.38 -6.57 -20.75
N ASN A 80 -10.44 -7.50 -20.99
CA ASN A 80 -10.45 -8.36 -22.17
C ASN A 80 -11.73 -9.20 -22.27
N PHE A 81 -12.22 -9.74 -21.16
CA PHE A 81 -13.47 -10.50 -21.13
C PHE A 81 -14.67 -9.62 -21.49
N LEU A 82 -14.77 -8.43 -20.88
CA LEU A 82 -15.87 -7.49 -21.13
C LEU A 82 -15.87 -6.98 -22.58
N ILE A 83 -14.69 -6.63 -23.12
CA ILE A 83 -14.54 -6.13 -24.49
C ILE A 83 -14.86 -7.24 -25.50
N LYS A 84 -14.29 -8.45 -25.35
CA LYS A 84 -14.52 -9.56 -26.28
C LYS A 84 -15.92 -10.17 -26.17
N GLY A 85 -16.58 -10.03 -25.03
CA GLY A 85 -17.96 -10.47 -24.82
C GLY A 85 -19.02 -9.64 -25.56
N HIS A 86 -18.69 -8.43 -26.02
CA HIS A 86 -19.61 -7.56 -26.79
C HIS A 86 -19.52 -7.77 -28.32
N THR A 87 -18.58 -8.58 -28.80
CA THR A 87 -18.37 -8.84 -30.24
C THR A 87 -18.92 -10.18 -30.73
N ASN A 88 -19.64 -10.92 -29.89
CA ASN A 88 -20.40 -12.13 -30.24
C ASN A 88 -21.89 -11.86 -30.09
#